data_AF-A0A2P2C660-F1
#
_entry.id   AF-A0A2P2C660-F1
#
_cell.length_a   1.000
_cell.length_b   1.000
_cell.length_c   1.000
_cell.angle_alpha   90.00
_cell.angle_beta   90.00
_cell.angle_gamma   90.00
#
_symmetry.space_group_name_H-M   'P 1'
#
loop_
_entity.id
_entity.type
_entity.pdbx_description
1 polymer ?
#
loop_
_entity_poly.entity_id
_entity_poly.type
_entity_poly.pdbx_seq_one_letter_code
_entity_poly.pdbx_strand_id
1 'polypeptide(L)' 'MSTPGRSAEEQESEWERRRRLAAVFGEGGPEQTADDTDAREDSAGKGDAWYRDQVPPHHG' A
#
# COMPACT_ATOMS: atom_id res chain seq x y z
N MET A 1 3.86 -21.64 12.60
CA MET A 1 4.33 -20.48 11.84
C MET A 1 3.92 -19.25 12.63
N SER A 2 4.87 -18.52 13.22
CA SER A 2 4.59 -17.28 13.95
C SER A 2 4.16 -16.22 12.95
N THR A 3 2.94 -15.71 13.08
CA THR A 3 2.53 -14.45 12.47
C THR A 3 3.51 -13.37 12.94
N PRO A 4 4.15 -12.58 12.05
CA PRO A 4 4.92 -11.44 12.52
C PRO A 4 4.00 -10.53 13.33
N GLY A 5 4.49 -10.12 14.50
CA GLY A 5 3.72 -9.35 15.45
C GLY A 5 3.19 -8.07 14.81
N ARG A 6 1.90 -7.84 15.02
CA ARG A 6 1.19 -6.56 14.94
C ARG A 6 2.18 -5.42 15.23
N SER A 7 2.69 -4.74 14.21
CA SER A 7 3.84 -3.82 14.36
C SER A 7 3.44 -2.66 15.29
N ALA A 8 4.40 -2.02 15.95
CA ALA A 8 4.12 -0.90 16.89
C ALA A 8 3.28 0.23 16.27
N GLU A 9 3.22 0.29 14.94
CA GLU A 9 2.41 1.17 14.11
C GLU A 9 0.89 0.93 14.26
N GLU A 10 0.47 -0.30 14.59
CA GLU A 10 -0.95 -0.63 14.82
C GLU A 10 -1.45 -0.21 16.22
N GLN A 11 -0.55 0.28 17.08
CA GLN A 11 -0.88 0.80 18.40
C GLN A 11 -0.96 2.33 18.43
N GLU A 12 -0.47 3.03 17.40
CA GLU A 12 -0.61 4.48 17.31
C GLU A 12 -2.06 4.85 17.02
N SER A 13 -2.56 5.83 17.77
CA SER A 13 -3.87 6.42 17.49
C SER A 13 -3.82 7.28 16.20
N GLU A 14 -4.97 7.49 15.57
CA GLU A 14 -5.07 8.23 14.31
C GLU A 14 -4.48 9.66 14.40
N TRP A 15 -4.62 10.31 15.56
CA TRP A 15 -4.09 11.66 15.78
C TRP A 15 -2.55 11.68 15.87
N GLU A 16 -1.93 10.64 16.44
CA GLU A 16 -0.47 10.50 16.52
C GLU A 16 0.11 10.29 15.13
N ARG A 17 -0.50 9.39 14.35
CA ARG A 17 -0.13 9.14 12.96
C ARG A 17 -0.19 10.43 12.13
N ARG A 18 -1.30 11.18 12.24
CA ARG A 18 -1.47 12.45 11.51
C ARG A 18 -0.46 13.51 11.92
N ARG A 19 -0.14 13.62 13.22
CA ARG A 19 0.90 14.54 13.73
C ARG A 19 2.29 14.19 13.20
N ARG A 20 2.65 12.89 13.17
CA ARG A 20 3.93 12.41 12.64
C ARG A 20 4.09 12.74 11.15
N LEU A 21 3.04 12.48 10.37
CA LEU A 21 3.02 12.80 8.94
C LEU A 21 3.13 14.31 8.71
N ALA A 22 2.40 15.12 9.47
CA ALA A 22 2.47 16.58 9.34
C ALA A 22 3.85 17.15 9.68
N ALA A 23 4.62 16.51 10.58
CA ALA A 23 5.98 16.92 10.89
C ALA A 23 6.96 16.74 9.70
N VAL A 24 6.67 15.81 8.80
CA VAL A 24 7.52 15.51 7.62
C VAL A 24 6.99 16.22 6.37
N PHE A 25 5.67 16.20 6.16
CA PHE A 25 5.02 16.61 4.93
C PHE A 25 4.30 17.97 5.04
N GLY A 26 4.15 18.52 6.25
CA GLY A 26 3.35 19.71 6.51
C GLY A 26 1.86 19.44 6.76
N GLU A 27 1.12 20.48 7.08
CA GLU A 27 -0.36 20.45 7.19
C GLU A 27 -0.98 20.33 5.78
N GLY A 28 -2.07 19.58 5.65
CA GLY A 28 -2.73 19.34 4.36
C GLY A 28 -2.07 18.30 3.44
N GLY A 29 -1.52 17.22 4.00
CA GLY A 29 -1.03 16.08 3.23
C GLY A 29 -2.11 15.45 2.32
N PRO A 30 -1.72 14.59 1.36
CA PRO A 30 -2.67 13.96 0.46
C PRO A 30 -3.74 13.19 1.24
N GLU A 31 -5.00 13.35 0.83
CA GLU A 31 -6.11 12.60 1.41
C GLU A 31 -5.96 11.12 1.06
N GLN A 32 -6.01 10.27 2.09
CA GLN A 32 -6.01 8.82 1.90
C GLN A 32 -7.44 8.37 1.57
N THR A 33 -7.61 7.74 0.42
CA THR A 33 -8.87 7.19 -0.05
C THR A 33 -9.01 5.73 0.36
N ALA A 34 -10.22 5.18 0.26
CA ALA A 34 -10.47 3.77 0.58
C ALA A 34 -9.69 2.82 -0.34
N ASP A 35 -9.45 3.21 -1.60
CA ASP A 35 -8.70 2.43 -2.58
C ASP A 35 -7.21 2.29 -2.21
N ASP A 36 -6.67 3.21 -1.40
CA ASP A 36 -5.26 3.14 -0.94
C ASP A 36 -5.03 2.06 0.12
N THR A 37 -6.10 1.53 0.71
CA THR A 37 -6.06 0.56 1.83
C THR A 37 -6.64 -0.77 1.39
N ASP A 38 -6.44 -1.15 0.12
CA ASP A 38 -6.94 -2.42 -0.37
C ASP A 38 -6.06 -3.56 0.19
N ALA A 39 -6.34 -3.96 1.43
CA ALA A 39 -5.66 -5.05 2.16
C ALA A 39 -5.74 -6.42 1.44
N ARG A 40 -6.49 -6.47 0.33
CA ARG A 40 -6.61 -7.62 -0.56
C ARG A 40 -5.44 -7.71 -1.55
N GLU A 41 -4.73 -6.62 -1.81
CA GLU A 41 -3.61 -6.57 -2.76
C GLU A 41 -2.33 -7.20 -2.20
N ASP A 42 -2.20 -7.32 -0.88
CA ASP A 42 -1.01 -7.82 -0.19
C ASP A 42 -0.67 -9.30 -0.47
N SER A 43 -1.51 -10.06 -1.18
CA SER A 43 -1.31 -11.51 -1.35
C SER A 43 -1.51 -12.08 -2.76
N ALA A 44 -1.86 -11.29 -3.77
CA ALA A 44 -2.01 -11.84 -5.12
C ALA A 44 -1.88 -10.78 -6.21
N GLY A 45 -0.66 -10.27 -6.42
CA GLY A 45 -0.32 -9.68 -7.72
C GLY A 45 -0.74 -10.63 -8.85
N LYS A 46 -1.20 -10.09 -9.98
CA LYS A 46 -1.58 -10.91 -11.14
C LYS A 46 -0.33 -11.69 -11.58
N GLY A 47 -0.38 -13.02 -11.56
CA GLY A 47 0.79 -13.88 -11.76
C GLY A 47 1.49 -13.66 -13.11
N ASP A 48 2.70 -14.21 -13.28
CA ASP A 48 3.58 -13.97 -14.45
C ASP A 48 2.86 -14.10 -15.81
N ALA A 49 1.91 -15.03 -15.93
CA ALA A 49 1.08 -15.21 -17.11
C ALA A 49 0.34 -13.93 -17.54
N TRP A 50 -0.21 -13.17 -16.59
CA TRP A 50 -0.90 -11.93 -16.90
C TRP A 50 0.04 -10.88 -17.51
N TYR A 51 1.28 -10.78 -17.01
CA TYR A 51 2.28 -9.86 -17.55
C TYR A 51 2.72 -10.24 -18.97
N ARG A 52 2.86 -11.54 -19.26
CA ARG A 52 3.23 -12.02 -20.60
C ARG A 52 2.16 -11.71 -21.64
N ASP A 53 0.89 -11.78 -21.26
CA ASP A 53 -0.24 -11.46 -22.14
C ASP A 53 -0.33 -9.97 -22.50
N GLN A 54 0.32 -9.08 -21.74
CA GLN A 54 0.34 -7.64 -22.03
C GLN A 54 1.44 -7.24 -23.02
N VAL A 55 2.31 -8.15 -23.45
CA VAL A 55 3.40 -7.82 -24.37
C VAL A 55 2.81 -7.57 -25.77
N PRO A 56 2.92 -6.35 -26.33
CA PRO A 56 2.44 -6.07 -27.67
C PRO A 56 3.19 -6.95 -28.70
N PRO A 57 2.53 -7.38 -29.79
CA PRO A 57 3.19 -8.18 -30.80
C PRO A 57 4.40 -7.44 -31.35
N HIS A 58 5.58 -8.06 -31.31
CA HIS A 58 6.74 -7.55 -32.01
C HIS A 58 6.47 -7.66 -33.51
N HIS A 59 6.12 -6.54 -34.13
CA HIS A 59 6.09 -6.42 -35.58
C HIS A 59 7.52 -6.58 -36.11
N GLY A 60 7.79 -7.71 -36.74
CA GLY A 60 8.98 -7.94 -37.55
C GLY A 60 8.85 -7.32 -38.94
#